data_AF-A0A2J6N4B1-F1
#
_entry.id   AF-A0A2J6N4B1-F1
#
_cell.length_a   1.000
_cell.length_b   1.000
_cell.length_c   1.000
_cell.angle_alpha   90.00
_cell.angle_beta   90.00
_cell.angle_gamma   90.00
#
_symmetry.space_group_name_H-M   'P 1'
#
loop_
_entity.id
_entity.type
_entity.pdbx_description
1 polymer ?
#
loop_
_entity_poly.entity_id
_entity_poly.type
_entity_poly.pdbx_seq_one_letter_code
_entity_poly.pdbx_strand_id
1 'polypeptide(L)' 'VTSTVKTKAQTGVEMEALVAAATSLLTIWDMVKQYEKDADGQYPTTSIENIRVIKKFKEGFEGERKHKKT' A
#
# COMPACT_ATOMS: atom_id res chain seq x y z
N VAL A 1 2.00 -5.44 7.72
CA VAL A 1 1.41 -5.91 6.45
C VAL A 1 2.29 -5.47 5.30
N THR A 2 2.51 -6.32 4.29
CA THR A 2 3.26 -5.98 3.07
C THR A 2 2.42 -6.33 1.86
N SER A 3 2.24 -5.38 0.94
CA SER A 3 1.52 -5.58 -0.32
C SER A 3 2.49 -5.42 -1.49
N THR A 4 2.36 -6.28 -2.50
CA THR A 4 3.10 -6.20 -3.76
C THR A 4 2.11 -6.23 -4.92
N VAL A 5 2.12 -5.19 -5.74
CA VAL A 5 1.26 -5.08 -6.92
C VAL A 5 2.12 -5.00 -8.18
N LYS A 6 1.68 -5.67 -9.24
CA LYS A 6 2.35 -5.67 -10.56
C LYS A 6 1.32 -5.34 -11.62
N THR A 7 1.71 -4.51 -12.58
CA THR A 7 0.89 -4.18 -13.75
C THR A 7 1.73 -4.11 -15.02
N LYS A 8 1.08 -4.27 -16.16
CA LYS A 8 1.62 -3.90 -17.48
C LYS A 8 0.85 -2.67 -17.97
N ALA A 9 1.22 -1.51 -17.46
CA ALA A 9 0.58 -0.23 -17.78
C ALA A 9 1.62 0.88 -17.92
N GLN A 10 1.19 2.03 -18.46
CA GLN A 10 2.05 3.21 -18.60
C GLN A 10 2.31 3.91 -17.24
N THR A 11 1.41 3.74 -16.29
CA THR A 11 1.48 4.29 -14.93
C THR A 11 2.00 3.28 -13.91
N GLY A 12 2.59 3.78 -12.82
CA GLY A 12 2.98 2.96 -11.68
C GLY A 12 1.77 2.52 -10.86
N VAL A 13 1.98 1.51 -9.99
CA VAL A 13 0.94 0.93 -9.11
C VAL A 13 1.24 1.11 -7.63
N GLU A 14 1.98 2.16 -7.28
CA GLU A 14 2.26 2.50 -5.89
C GLU A 14 0.98 2.75 -5.08
N MET A 15 -0.04 3.37 -5.69
CA MET A 15 -1.29 3.72 -5.01
C MET A 15 -2.11 2.48 -4.70
N GLU A 16 -2.19 1.54 -5.64
CA GLU A 16 -2.86 0.26 -5.47
C GLU A 16 -2.19 -0.57 -4.36
N ALA A 17 -0.85 -0.55 -4.30
CA ALA A 17 -0.12 -1.23 -3.24
C ALA A 17 -0.40 -0.61 -1.85
N LEU A 18 -0.44 0.73 -1.76
CA LEU A 18 -0.77 1.44 -0.52
C LEU A 18 -2.23 1.18 -0.09
N VAL A 19 -3.17 1.26 -1.03
CA VAL A 19 -4.59 0.98 -0.76
C VAL A 19 -4.77 -0.46 -0.30
N ALA A 20 -4.17 -1.44 -0.97
CA ALA A 20 -4.26 -2.84 -0.55
C ALA A 20 -3.69 -3.05 0.87
N ALA A 21 -2.57 -2.42 1.21
CA ALA A 21 -1.99 -2.51 2.55
C ALA A 21 -2.89 -1.84 3.61
N ALA A 22 -3.42 -0.65 3.32
CA ALA A 22 -4.31 0.08 4.22
C ALA A 22 -5.61 -0.68 4.47
N THR A 23 -6.28 -1.15 3.41
CA THR A 23 -7.50 -1.95 3.52
C THR A 23 -7.27 -3.23 4.31
N SER A 24 -6.15 -3.93 4.08
CA SER A 24 -5.81 -5.13 4.84
C SER A 24 -5.65 -4.85 6.34
N LEU A 25 -5.00 -3.74 6.71
CA LEU A 25 -4.85 -3.33 8.11
C LEU A 25 -6.20 -2.96 8.74
N LEU A 26 -7.07 -2.27 8.00
CA LEU A 26 -8.43 -1.96 8.44
C LEU A 26 -9.27 -3.23 8.64
N THR A 27 -9.15 -4.22 7.75
CA THR A 27 -9.82 -5.51 7.90
C THR A 27 -9.33 -6.26 9.14
N ILE A 28 -8.03 -6.24 9.42
CA ILE A 28 -7.49 -6.83 10.66
C ILE A 28 -8.08 -6.12 11.88
N TRP A 29 -8.11 -4.79 11.90
CA TRP A 29 -8.71 -4.02 12.98
C TRP A 29 -10.18 -4.38 13.16
N ASP A 30 -10.95 -4.50 12.08
CA ASP A 30 -12.36 -4.88 12.15
C ASP A 30 -12.59 -6.23 12.84
N MET A 31 -11.68 -7.19 12.61
CA MET A 31 -11.74 -8.52 13.23
C MET A 31 -11.36 -8.52 14.72
N VAL A 32 -10.46 -7.63 15.15
CA VAL A 32 -9.97 -7.58 16.54
C VAL A 32 -10.62 -6.49 17.40
N LYS A 33 -11.48 -5.64 16.80
CA LYS A 33 -12.06 -4.46 17.45
C LYS A 33 -12.76 -4.72 18.78
N GLN A 34 -13.27 -5.93 19.02
CA GLN A 34 -13.91 -6.29 20.30
C GLN A 34 -12.92 -6.42 21.46
N TYR A 35 -11.66 -6.77 21.18
CA TYR A 35 -10.63 -6.99 22.18
C TYR A 35 -9.81 -5.72 22.45
N GLU A 36 -9.73 -4.84 21.45
CA GLU A 36 -9.01 -3.57 21.50
C GLU A 36 -9.85 -2.43 22.11
N LYS A 37 -11.17 -2.63 22.25
CA LYS A 37 -12.07 -1.64 22.82
C LYS A 37 -11.93 -1.56 24.34
N ASP A 38 -11.92 -0.34 24.86
CA ASP A 38 -12.08 -0.10 26.30
C ASP A 38 -13.57 -0.10 26.72
N ALA A 39 -13.80 0.14 28.01
CA ALA A 39 -15.14 0.17 28.59
C ALA A 39 -16.03 1.30 28.02
N ASP A 40 -15.43 2.37 27.50
CA ASP A 40 -16.12 3.49 26.87
C ASP A 40 -16.32 3.28 25.35
N GLY A 41 -15.85 2.15 24.82
CA GLY A 41 -15.96 1.78 23.41
C GLY A 41 -14.91 2.42 22.49
N GLN A 42 -13.88 3.02 23.07
CA GLN A 42 -12.79 3.69 22.37
C GLN A 42 -11.61 2.74 22.12
N TYR A 43 -10.65 3.18 21.30
CA TYR A 43 -9.43 2.43 20.96
C TYR A 43 -8.20 3.21 21.47
N PRO A 44 -7.81 3.06 22.75
CA PRO A 44 -6.78 3.90 23.37
C PRO A 44 -5.37 3.59 22.87
N THR A 45 -5.11 2.35 22.44
CA THR A 45 -3.77 1.85 22.09
C THR A 45 -3.64 1.48 20.62
N THR A 46 -4.74 1.24 19.92
CA THR A 46 -4.72 0.74 18.55
C THR A 46 -4.48 1.88 17.58
N SER A 47 -3.42 1.78 16.78
CA SER A 47 -3.13 2.72 15.70
C SER A 47 -2.63 1.97 14.47
N ILE A 48 -2.92 2.52 13.29
CA ILE A 48 -2.28 2.10 12.04
C ILE A 48 -1.23 3.15 11.69
N GLU A 49 0.03 2.73 11.64
CA GLU A 49 1.16 3.62 11.42
C GLU A 49 2.09 3.11 10.32
N ASN A 50 2.99 3.99 9.86
CA ASN A 50 4.12 3.64 8.99
C ASN A 50 3.75 2.99 7.65
N ILE A 51 2.57 3.28 7.10
CA ILE A 51 2.22 2.88 5.72
C ILE A 51 3.12 3.66 4.76
N ARG A 52 4.02 2.95 4.07
CA ARG A 52 4.96 3.54 3.13
C ARG A 52 5.29 2.60 1.97
N VAL A 53 5.67 3.16 0.84
CA VAL A 53 6.22 2.40 -0.28
C VAL A 53 7.66 1.98 0.06
N ILE A 54 7.91 0.67 0.09
CA ILE A 54 9.26 0.14 0.37
C ILE A 54 10.10 0.12 -0.90
N LYS A 55 9.52 -0.32 -2.02
CA LYS A 55 10.18 -0.41 -3.33
C LYS A 55 9.16 -0.16 -4.44
N LYS A 56 9.58 0.56 -5.49
CA LYS A 56 8.87 0.72 -6.76
C LYS A 56 9.85 0.47 -7.89
N PHE A 57 9.51 -0.43 -8.80
CA PHE A 57 10.28 -0.67 -10.02
C PHE A 57 9.42 -0.31 -11.23
N LYS A 58 10.00 0.45 -12.17
CA LYS A 58 9.45 0.66 -13.51
C LYS A 58 10.43 0.01 -14.48
N GLU A 59 10.07 -1.12 -15.05
CA GLU A 59 10.79 -1.65 -16.20
C GLU A 59 10.51 -0.71 -17.37
N GLY A 60 11.55 -0.02 -17.86
CA GLY A 60 11.41 0.87 -19.00
C GLY A 60 11.03 0.05 -20.23
N PHE A 61 10.01 0.49 -20.96
CA PHE A 61 9.77 -0.01 -22.31
C PHE A 61 11.02 0.30 -23.16
N GLU A 62 11.59 -0.70 -23.84
CA GLU A 62 12.78 -0.56 -24.70
C GLU A 62 12.58 0.41 -25.90
N GLY A 63 11.42 1.04 -26.05
CA GLY A 63 11.10 2.00 -27.11
C GLY A 63 11.58 3.45 -26.90
N GLU A 64 11.86 3.90 -25.67
CA GLU A 64 12.18 5.32 -25.42
C GLU A 64 13.68 5.68 -25.57
N ARG A 65 14.57 4.69 -25.71
CA ARG A 65 16.02 4.94 -25.80
C ARG A 65 16.49 5.45 -27.17
N LYS A 66 15.64 5.48 -28.20
CA LYS A 66 16.02 5.89 -29.57
C LYS A 66 15.85 7.38 -29.88
N HIS A 67 15.27 8.20 -29.01
CA HIS A 67 14.99 9.62 -29.33
C HIS A 67 15.89 10.65 -28.63
N LYS A 68 16.99 10.22 -28.00
CA LYS A 68 17.89 11.12 -27.25
C LYS A 68 19.33 11.19 -27.79
N LYS A 69 19.57 10.74 -29.02
CA LYS A 69 20.84 10.93 -29.74
C LYS A 69 20.57 11.59 -31.09
N THR A 70 20.32 12.89 -31.05
CA THR A 70 20.59 13.83 -32.15
C THR A 70 21.65 14.79 -31.65
#